data_AF-A0A933C5M2-F1
#
_entry.id   AF-A0A933C5M2-F1
#
_cell.length_a   1.000
_cell.length_b   1.000
_cell.length_c   1.000
_cell.angle_alpha   90.00
_cell.angle_beta   90.00
_cell.angle_gamma   90.00
#
_symmetry.space_group_name_H-M   'P 1'
#
loop_
_entity.id
_entity.type
_entity.pdbx_description
1 polymer ?
#
loop_
_entity_poly.entity_id
_entity_poly.type
_entity_poly.pdbx_seq_one_letter_code
_entity_poly.pdbx_strand_id
1 'polypeptide(L)'
;MRNDIKLLDTLADIVTGRGVKRAKHELVLDGKPVVDEFVSCLKEHGFLQTTVGDVDVRIGERVPAFYLDSTTAYFGWVFWEKFTDAKARKLWGSVVRNAKGDWAIQIPPTKPIPIYANSAAKIDMDTDRPIYL
;
A
#
# COMPACT_ATOMS: atom_id res chain seq x y z
N MET A 1 -20.13 21.28 4.57
CA MET A 1 -19.09 22.07 3.89
C MET A 1 -17.76 22.15 4.63
N ARG A 2 -17.64 22.73 5.84
CA ARG A 2 -16.33 22.80 6.54
C ARG A 2 -15.77 21.43 6.96
N ASN A 3 -16.64 20.49 7.33
CA ASN A 3 -16.22 19.15 7.73
C ASN A 3 -15.76 18.30 6.54
N ASP A 4 -16.41 18.46 5.38
CA ASP A 4 -16.12 17.69 4.17
C ASP A 4 -14.75 18.06 3.58
N ILE A 5 -14.39 19.36 3.59
CA ILE A 5 -13.06 19.83 3.17
C ILE A 5 -11.98 19.23 4.08
N LYS A 6 -12.19 19.28 5.40
CA LYS A 6 -11.22 18.74 6.36
C LYS A 6 -11.05 17.23 6.24
N LEU A 7 -12.12 16.50 5.92
CA LEU A 7 -12.06 15.07 5.64
C LEU A 7 -11.19 14.81 4.41
N LEU A 8 -11.48 15.46 3.27
CA LEU A 8 -10.73 15.25 2.04
C LEU A 8 -9.24 15.57 2.19
N ASP A 9 -8.89 16.68 2.87
CA ASP A 9 -7.50 17.03 3.17
C ASP A 9 -6.83 15.94 4.02
N THR A 10 -7.53 15.41 5.03
CA THR A 10 -7.01 14.34 5.89
C THR A 10 -6.78 13.05 5.11
N LEU A 11 -7.70 12.69 4.20
CA LEU A 11 -7.55 11.50 3.35
C LEU A 11 -6.37 11.68 2.38
N ALA A 12 -6.21 12.87 1.80
CA ALA A 12 -5.07 13.18 0.94
C ALA A 12 -3.74 13.11 1.69
N ASP A 13 -3.69 13.58 2.94
CA ASP A 13 -2.53 13.46 3.83
C ASP A 13 -2.18 11.98 4.09
N ILE A 14 -3.18 11.12 4.31
CA ILE A 14 -2.98 9.66 4.42
C ILE A 14 -2.42 9.06 3.12
N VAL A 15 -2.99 9.41 1.96
CA VAL A 15 -2.56 8.88 0.65
C VAL A 15 -1.12 9.30 0.31
N THR A 16 -0.81 10.57 0.51
CA THR A 16 0.48 11.17 0.18
C THR A 16 1.56 10.92 1.23
N GLY A 17 1.16 10.64 2.47
CA GLY A 17 2.06 10.58 3.62
C GLY A 17 2.53 11.95 4.10
N ARG A 18 1.82 13.01 3.74
CA ARG A 18 2.06 14.38 4.21
C ARG A 18 1.38 14.53 5.57
N GLY A 19 2.10 14.99 6.59
CA GLY A 19 1.55 15.20 7.93
C GLY A 19 1.18 13.93 8.71
N VAL A 20 1.03 12.78 8.04
CA VAL A 20 0.63 11.49 8.63
C VAL A 20 1.52 10.36 8.09
N LYS A 21 1.96 9.47 8.97
CA LYS A 21 2.71 8.27 8.56
C LYS A 21 1.81 7.33 7.76
N ARG A 22 2.24 6.94 6.55
CA ARG A 22 1.59 5.87 5.79
C ARG A 22 1.85 4.53 6.49
N ALA A 23 0.81 3.96 7.07
CA ALA A 23 0.85 2.69 7.79
C ALA A 23 -0.54 2.03 7.75
N LYS A 24 -1.13 1.75 8.91
CA LYS A 24 -2.50 1.26 9.04
C LYS A 24 -3.38 2.43 9.48
N HIS A 25 -4.51 2.63 8.81
CA HIS A 25 -5.49 3.67 9.12
C HIS A 25 -6.89 3.08 9.13
N GLU A 26 -7.67 3.40 10.17
CA GLU A 26 -9.09 3.10 10.20
C GLU A 26 -9.86 4.23 9.47
N LEU A 27 -10.71 3.84 8.53
CA LEU A 27 -11.48 4.71 7.65
C LEU A 27 -12.90 4.88 8.21
N VAL A 28 -12.99 5.37 9.45
CA VAL A 28 -14.26 5.64 10.13
C VAL A 28 -14.24 7.05 10.68
N LEU A 29 -15.29 7.82 10.38
CA LEU A 29 -15.53 9.16 10.91
C LEU A 29 -16.89 9.20 11.59
N ASP A 30 -16.93 9.58 12.86
CA ASP A 30 -18.17 9.67 13.65
C ASP A 30 -19.04 8.40 13.56
N GLY A 31 -18.38 7.23 13.58
CA GLY A 31 -19.02 5.92 13.49
C GLY A 31 -19.45 5.49 12.08
N LYS A 32 -19.17 6.30 11.05
CA LYS A 32 -19.51 6.00 9.65
C LYS A 32 -18.25 5.64 8.84
N PRO A 33 -18.27 4.53 8.09
CA PRO A 33 -17.21 4.22 7.14
C PRO A 33 -17.06 5.33 6.08
N VAL A 34 -15.82 5.70 5.76
CA VAL A 34 -15.47 6.68 4.70
C VAL A 34 -14.60 6.05 3.61
N VAL A 35 -14.86 4.78 3.31
CA VAL A 35 -14.03 3.97 2.41
C VAL A 35 -14.14 4.47 0.96
N ASP A 36 -15.33 4.87 0.52
CA ASP A 36 -15.57 5.32 -0.85
C ASP A 36 -14.92 6.68 -1.13
N GLU A 37 -14.91 7.57 -0.14
CA GLU A 37 -14.19 8.84 -0.17
C GLU A 37 -12.68 8.59 -0.25
N PHE A 38 -12.17 7.63 0.52
CA PHE A 38 -10.76 7.25 0.44
C PHE A 38 -10.38 6.64 -0.91
N VAL A 39 -11.22 5.76 -1.47
CA VAL A 39 -11.02 5.20 -2.82
C VAL A 39 -11.03 6.28 -3.89
N SER A 40 -11.90 7.28 -3.76
CA SER A 40 -11.93 8.42 -4.69
C SER A 40 -10.64 9.25 -4.58
N CYS A 41 -10.20 9.54 -3.36
CA CYS A 41 -8.94 10.24 -3.10
C CYS A 41 -7.72 9.47 -3.64
N LEU A 42 -7.69 8.13 -3.49
CA LEU A 42 -6.66 7.27 -4.05
C LEU A 42 -6.56 7.43 -5.58
N LYS A 43 -7.70 7.38 -6.28
CA LYS A 43 -7.75 7.54 -7.75
C LYS A 43 -7.24 8.91 -8.19
N GLU A 44 -7.62 9.96 -7.50
CA GLU A 44 -7.14 11.34 -7.76
C GLU A 44 -5.61 11.46 -7.63
N HIS A 45 -5.00 10.66 -6.75
CA HIS A 45 -3.56 10.60 -6.55
C HIS A 45 -2.86 9.50 -7.37
N GLY A 46 -3.53 8.95 -8.38
CA GLY A 46 -2.96 7.97 -9.31
C GLY A 46 -2.85 6.55 -8.77
N PHE A 47 -3.48 6.24 -7.64
CA PHE A 47 -3.60 4.87 -7.15
C PHE A 47 -4.80 4.19 -7.81
N LEU A 48 -4.52 3.27 -8.72
CA LEU A 48 -5.54 2.56 -9.49
C LEU A 48 -5.74 1.15 -8.93
N GLN A 49 -6.99 0.69 -8.96
CA GLN A 49 -7.32 -0.67 -8.56
C GLN A 49 -6.68 -1.68 -9.51
N THR A 50 -6.00 -2.67 -8.95
CA THR A 50 -5.26 -3.71 -9.66
C THR A 50 -5.03 -4.92 -8.76
N THR A 51 -4.28 -5.92 -9.23
CA THR A 51 -3.79 -7.03 -8.39
C THR A 51 -2.26 -6.98 -8.29
N VAL A 52 -1.71 -7.68 -7.30
CA VAL A 52 -0.24 -7.83 -7.18
C VAL A 52 0.37 -8.43 -8.44
N GLY A 53 -0.33 -9.36 -9.10
CA GLY A 53 0.11 -9.97 -10.35
C GLY A 53 0.35 -8.93 -11.45
N ASP A 54 -0.57 -7.96 -11.57
CA ASP A 54 -0.63 -7.02 -12.70
C ASP A 54 0.22 -5.75 -12.52
N VAL A 55 0.73 -5.48 -11.31
CA VAL A 55 1.59 -4.30 -11.08
C VAL A 55 2.93 -4.44 -11.79
N ASP A 56 3.22 -3.56 -12.75
CA ASP A 56 4.56 -3.51 -13.36
C ASP A 56 5.60 -3.00 -12.34
N VAL A 57 6.49 -3.89 -11.88
CA VAL A 57 7.61 -3.59 -10.97
C VAL A 57 8.76 -4.55 -11.24
N ARG A 58 9.98 -4.04 -11.29
CA ARG A 58 11.19 -4.82 -11.52
C ARG A 58 11.88 -5.20 -10.20
N ILE A 59 12.82 -6.14 -10.27
CA ILE A 59 13.74 -6.39 -9.14
C ILE A 59 14.57 -5.12 -8.92
N GLY A 60 14.73 -4.70 -7.67
CA GLY A 60 15.36 -3.41 -7.35
C GLY A 60 14.38 -2.24 -7.25
N GLU A 61 13.10 -2.46 -7.55
CA GLU A 61 12.07 -1.43 -7.47
C GLU A 61 11.01 -1.79 -6.44
N ARG A 62 10.30 -0.78 -5.96
CA ARG A 62 9.06 -0.94 -5.21
C ARG A 62 8.02 0.10 -5.62
N VAL A 63 6.77 -0.34 -5.65
CA VAL A 63 5.61 0.47 -6.02
C VAL A 63 4.72 0.68 -4.79
N PRO A 64 4.38 1.93 -4.44
CA PRO A 64 3.51 2.18 -3.30
C PRO A 64 2.09 1.70 -3.60
N ALA A 65 1.47 1.03 -2.63
CA ALA A 65 0.12 0.52 -2.78
C ALA A 65 -0.63 0.40 -1.46
N PHE A 66 -1.96 0.53 -1.54
CA PHE A 66 -2.89 0.31 -0.43
C PHE A 66 -3.68 -0.98 -0.62
N TYR A 67 -3.79 -1.76 0.44
CA TYR A 67 -4.76 -2.84 0.57
C TYR A 67 -5.88 -2.37 1.49
N LEU A 68 -7.13 -2.54 1.06
CA LEU A 68 -8.31 -2.20 1.86
C LEU A 68 -8.93 -3.49 2.40
N ASP A 69 -9.05 -3.57 3.73
CA ASP A 69 -9.73 -4.64 4.43
C ASP A 69 -10.89 -4.04 5.22
N SER A 70 -12.09 -4.18 4.65
CA SER A 70 -13.31 -3.56 5.19
C SER A 70 -13.12 -2.04 5.39
N THR A 71 -13.10 -1.57 6.63
CA THR A 71 -12.90 -0.17 7.00
C THR A 71 -11.44 0.19 7.30
N THR A 72 -10.49 -0.69 7.00
CA THR A 72 -9.07 -0.44 7.30
C THR A 72 -8.24 -0.34 6.02
N ALA A 73 -7.49 0.76 5.89
CA ALA A 73 -6.47 0.92 4.88
C ALA A 73 -5.10 0.50 5.41
N TYR A 74 -4.43 -0.40 4.70
CA TYR A 74 -3.05 -0.77 4.95
C TYR A 74 -2.17 -0.27 3.82
N PHE A 75 -1.19 0.57 4.16
CA PHE A 75 -0.12 0.94 3.25
C PHE A 75 0.95 -0.15 3.17
N GLY A 76 1.46 -0.37 1.98
CA GLY A 76 2.53 -1.32 1.70
C GLY A 76 3.21 -1.03 0.38
N TRP A 77 4.03 -1.99 -0.04
CA TRP A 77 4.79 -1.93 -1.27
C TRP A 77 4.55 -3.18 -2.08
N VAL A 78 4.39 -3.04 -3.39
CA VAL A 78 4.59 -4.14 -4.33
C VAL A 78 6.05 -4.15 -4.76
N PHE A 79 6.73 -5.28 -4.60
CA PHE A 79 8.16 -5.41 -4.93
C PHE A 79 8.51 -6.87 -5.17
N TRP A 80 9.74 -7.10 -5.65
CA TRP A 80 10.35 -8.41 -5.69
C TRP A 80 11.26 -8.61 -4.49
N GLU A 81 10.97 -9.60 -3.66
CA GLU A 81 11.88 -10.09 -2.63
C GLU A 81 12.86 -11.09 -3.25
N LYS A 82 14.15 -10.77 -3.18
CA LYS A 82 15.23 -11.63 -3.68
C LYS A 82 15.76 -12.49 -2.53
N PHE A 83 15.78 -13.81 -2.74
CA PHE A 83 16.38 -14.77 -1.79
C PHE A 83 17.79 -15.17 -2.22
N THR A 84 17.97 -15.36 -3.54
CA THR A 84 19.24 -15.67 -4.19
C THR A 84 19.24 -15.03 -5.58
N ASP A 85 20.36 -15.10 -6.31
CA ASP A 85 20.43 -14.58 -7.69
C ASP A 85 19.44 -15.26 -8.65
N ALA A 86 19.13 -16.53 -8.42
CA ALA A 86 18.20 -17.30 -9.23
C ALA A 86 16.76 -17.34 -8.68
N LYS A 87 16.54 -16.86 -7.44
CA LYS A 87 15.25 -17.00 -6.75
C LYS A 87 14.77 -15.68 -6.18
N ALA A 88 13.68 -15.18 -6.75
CA ALA A 88 12.93 -14.05 -6.25
C ALA A 88 11.42 -14.35 -6.25
N ARG A 89 10.68 -13.65 -5.39
CA ARG A 89 9.21 -13.67 -5.42
C ARG A 89 8.67 -12.25 -5.44
N LYS A 90 7.69 -11.99 -6.31
CA LYS A 90 6.88 -10.78 -6.22
C LYS A 90 5.90 -10.92 -5.06
N LEU A 91 5.63 -9.83 -4.35
CA LEU A 91 4.53 -9.74 -3.40
C LEU A 91 4.13 -8.28 -3.17
N TRP A 92 2.98 -8.09 -2.53
CA TRP A 92 2.70 -6.89 -1.75
C TRP A 92 2.92 -7.16 -0.27
N GLY A 93 3.67 -6.30 0.42
CA GLY A 93 3.93 -6.41 1.86
C GLY A 93 3.58 -5.12 2.59
N SER A 94 2.82 -5.22 3.69
CA SER A 94 2.43 -4.07 4.52
C SER A 94 3.64 -3.45 5.20
N VAL A 95 3.69 -2.12 5.35
CA VAL A 95 4.77 -1.49 6.14
C VAL A 95 4.67 -1.80 7.64
N VAL A 96 3.49 -2.21 8.11
CA VAL A 96 3.27 -2.69 9.47
C VAL A 96 3.88 -4.08 9.63
N ARG A 97 4.57 -4.30 10.75
CA ARG A 97 5.15 -5.60 11.11
C ARG A 97 4.31 -6.29 12.19
N ASN A 98 4.32 -7.62 12.20
CA ASN A 98 3.75 -8.41 13.29
C ASN A 98 4.72 -8.46 14.49
N ALA A 99 4.32 -9.15 15.57
CA ALA A 99 5.14 -9.30 16.77
C ALA A 99 6.49 -10.02 16.56
N LYS A 100 6.66 -10.71 15.43
CA LYS A 100 7.90 -11.41 15.05
C LYS A 100 8.80 -10.58 14.14
N GLY A 101 8.37 -9.39 13.70
CA GLY A 101 9.13 -8.56 12.76
C GLY A 101 8.80 -8.82 11.27
N ASP A 102 8.00 -9.85 10.96
CA ASP A 102 7.52 -10.09 9.59
C ASP A 102 6.47 -9.07 9.17
N TRP A 103 6.20 -8.95 7.88
CA TRP A 103 5.07 -8.17 7.39
C TRP A 103 3.76 -8.67 8.01
N ALA A 104 2.97 -7.76 8.59
CA ALA A 104 1.68 -8.09 9.17
C ALA A 104 0.72 -8.66 8.12
N ILE A 105 0.78 -8.16 6.88
CA ILE A 105 0.00 -8.68 5.76
C ILE A 105 0.92 -8.83 4.55
N GLN A 106 0.80 -9.97 3.86
CA GLN A 106 1.48 -10.27 2.60
C GLN A 106 0.47 -10.81 1.59
N ILE A 107 0.50 -10.27 0.38
CA ILE A 107 -0.37 -10.71 -0.72
C ILE A 107 0.53 -11.21 -1.86
N PRO A 108 0.49 -12.50 -2.21
CA PRO A 108 1.24 -13.04 -3.35
C PRO A 108 0.57 -12.68 -4.69
N PRO A 109 1.31 -12.72 -5.81
CA PRO A 109 0.81 -12.33 -7.14
C PRO A 109 -0.27 -13.28 -7.68
N THR A 110 -0.35 -14.49 -7.14
CA THR A 110 -1.32 -15.51 -7.57
C THR A 110 -2.71 -15.33 -6.96
N LYS A 111 -2.86 -14.46 -5.95
CA LYS A 111 -4.16 -14.20 -5.33
C LYS A 111 -4.85 -13.01 -6.02
N PRO A 112 -6.13 -13.15 -6.44
CA PRO A 112 -6.88 -12.07 -7.06
C PRO A 112 -7.44 -11.08 -6.01
N ILE A 113 -6.60 -10.62 -5.08
CA ILE A 113 -6.98 -9.65 -4.05
C ILE A 113 -6.75 -8.25 -4.62
N PRO A 114 -7.76 -7.37 -4.60
CA PRO A 114 -7.62 -6.01 -5.10
C PRO A 114 -6.70 -5.18 -4.19
N ILE A 115 -5.80 -4.44 -4.81
CA ILE A 115 -5.00 -3.38 -4.20
C ILE A 115 -5.13 -2.11 -5.03
N TYR A 116 -4.79 -0.97 -4.44
CA TYR A 116 -4.70 0.31 -5.14
C TYR A 116 -3.24 0.69 -5.23
N ALA A 117 -2.65 0.59 -6.42
CA ALA A 117 -1.22 0.82 -6.64
C ALA A 117 -0.98 2.05 -7.51
N ASN A 118 0.07 2.80 -7.22
CA ASN A 118 0.53 3.90 -8.07
C ASN A 118 1.84 3.51 -8.77
N SER A 119 1.71 2.86 -9.92
CA SER A 119 2.85 2.42 -10.74
C SER A 119 3.65 3.56 -11.35
N ALA A 120 3.17 4.81 -11.34
CA ALA A 120 3.94 5.97 -11.76
C ALA A 120 4.89 6.47 -10.66
N ALA A 121 4.64 6.10 -9.41
CA ALA A 121 5.43 6.51 -8.24
C ALA A 121 6.42 5.41 -7.79
N LYS A 122 7.00 4.66 -8.74
CA LYS A 122 8.02 3.65 -8.42
C LYS A 122 9.25 4.32 -7.84
N ILE A 123 9.89 3.65 -6.89
CA ILE A 123 11.15 4.09 -6.32
C ILE A 123 12.13 2.92 -6.25
N ASP A 124 13.41 3.25 -6.30
CA ASP A 124 14.47 2.27 -6.12
C ASP A 124 14.44 1.69 -4.70
N MET A 125 14.84 0.43 -4.63
CA MET A 125 14.94 -0.36 -3.42
C MET A 125 16.31 -1.05 -3.42
N ASP A 126 17.05 -0.89 -2.33
CA ASP A 126 18.28 -1.63 -2.10
C ASP A 126 17.96 -3.13 -1.99
N THR A 127 18.42 -3.91 -2.97
CA THR A 127 18.25 -5.37 -3.02
C THR A 127 19.43 -6.13 -2.41
N ASP A 128 20.52 -5.45 -2.08
CA ASP A 128 21.76 -6.06 -1.60
C ASP A 128 21.79 -6.18 -0.07
N ARG A 129 20.83 -5.55 0.61
CA ARG A 129 20.56 -5.80 2.01
C ARG A 129 19.45 -6.84 2.14
N PRO A 130 19.73 -8.05 2.66
CA PRO A 130 18.67 -8.99 3.00
C PRO A 130 17.73 -8.32 3.99
N ILE A 131 16.42 -8.46 3.75
CA ILE A 131 15.42 -8.14 4.76
C ILE A 131 15.61 -9.20 5.83
N TYR A 132 16.34 -8.86 6.89
CA TYR A 132 16.51 -9.77 8.03
C TYR A 132 15.12 -10.13 8.55
N LEU A 133 14.77 -11.42 8.39
CA LEU A 133 13.68 -12.11 9.08
C LEU A 133 14.05 -12.27 10.55
#